data_AF-A3WXP7-F1
#
_entry.id   AF-A3WXP7-F1
#
_cell.length_a   1.000
_cell.length_b   1.000
_cell.length_c   1.000
_cell.angle_alpha   90.00
_cell.angle_beta   90.00
_cell.angle_gamma   90.00
#
_symmetry.space_group_name_H-M   'P 1'
#
loop_
_entity.id
_entity.type
_entity.pdbx_description
1 polymer ?
#
loop_
_entity_poly.entity_id
_entity_poly.type
_entity_poly.pdbx_seq_one_letter_code
_entity_poly.pdbx_strand_id
1 'polypeptide(L)' 'MAERRSSKQLTLQNRLKAWADKTREQADKLEPGPARDALLKKIEQAEKAARYDAWSRSPGLQPPVDPRGPSE' A
#
# COMPACT_ATOMS: atom_id res chain seq x y z
N MET A 1 -12.99 18.06 -14.49
CA MET A 1 -12.01 17.62 -13.49
C MET A 1 -12.75 16.70 -12.53
N ALA A 2 -12.60 15.38 -12.70
CA ALA A 2 -13.22 14.46 -11.75
C ALA A 2 -12.30 14.36 -10.55
N GLU A 3 -12.55 15.18 -9.53
CA GLU A 3 -12.16 14.85 -8.16
C GLU A 3 -12.67 13.44 -7.90
N ARG A 4 -11.77 12.46 -8.08
CA ARG A 4 -12.07 11.05 -7.86
C ARG A 4 -12.38 10.98 -6.38
N ARG A 5 -13.67 10.96 -6.07
CA ARG A 5 -14.18 11.03 -4.71
C ARG A 5 -13.34 10.11 -3.86
N SER A 6 -12.51 10.69 -3.00
CA SER A 6 -11.71 10.01 -1.99
C SER A 6 -12.67 9.53 -0.89
N SER A 7 -13.69 8.79 -1.29
CA SER A 7 -14.84 8.43 -0.47
C SER A 7 -14.43 7.31 0.45
N LYS A 8 -13.72 7.62 1.53
CA LYS A 8 -13.64 6.86 2.80
C LYS A 8 -13.54 5.34 2.70
N GLN A 9 -13.06 4.82 1.57
CA GLN A 9 -12.76 3.41 1.39
C GLN A 9 -11.39 3.28 2.00
N LEU A 10 -11.32 2.57 3.13
CA LEU A 10 -10.08 2.25 3.84
C LEU A 10 -8.99 2.04 2.80
N THR A 11 -7.97 2.91 2.80
CA THR A 11 -6.94 2.88 1.76
C THR A 11 -6.32 1.49 1.74
N LEU A 12 -5.89 1.02 0.57
CA LEU A 12 -5.24 -0.29 0.44
C LEU A 12 -4.10 -0.42 1.47
N GLN A 13 -3.35 0.67 1.68
CA GLN A 13 -2.39 0.83 2.77
C GLN A 13 -2.96 0.51 4.16
N ASN A 14 -4.09 1.10 4.55
CA ASN A 14 -4.66 0.88 5.87
C ASN A 14 -5.10 -0.58 6.07
N ARG A 15 -5.66 -1.21 5.02
CA ARG A 15 -6.03 -2.62 5.04
C ARG A 15 -4.81 -3.54 5.14
N LEU A 16 -3.75 -3.24 4.38
CA LEU A 16 -2.50 -4.00 4.42
C LEU A 16 -1.82 -3.87 5.79
N LYS A 17 -1.84 -2.68 6.38
CA LYS A 17 -1.29 -2.45 7.73
C LYS A 17 -2.06 -3.22 8.80
N ALA A 18 -3.40 -3.18 8.77
CA ALA A 18 -4.24 -3.95 9.69
C ALA A 18 -4.05 -5.47 9.52
N TRP A 19 -3.83 -5.93 8.29
CA TRP A 19 -3.54 -7.34 8.02
C TRP A 19 -2.14 -7.75 8.50
N ALA A 20 -1.12 -6.92 8.27
CA ALA A 20 0.23 -7.13 8.76
C ALA A 20 0.28 -7.23 10.29
N ASP A 21 -0.46 -6.36 10.99
CA ASP A 21 -0.56 -6.34 12.44
C ASP A 21 -1.15 -7.67 12.98
N LYS A 22 -2.31 -8.08 12.44
CA LYS A 22 -2.90 -9.40 12.77
C LYS A 22 -1.97 -10.56 12.45
N THR A 23 -1.28 -10.50 11.32
CA THR A 23 -0.34 -11.56 10.91
C THR A 23 0.86 -11.62 11.85
N ARG A 24 1.29 -10.47 12.39
CA ARG A 24 2.36 -10.38 13.40
C ARG A 24 1.91 -10.99 14.72
N GLU A 25 0.68 -10.75 15.17
CA GLU A 25 0.13 -11.39 16.36
C GLU A 25 0.03 -12.91 16.20
N GLN A 26 -0.31 -13.41 14.99
CA GLN A 26 -0.30 -14.86 14.71
C GLN A 26 1.13 -15.42 14.73
N ALA A 27 2.09 -14.68 14.15
CA ALA A 27 3.49 -15.08 14.12
C ALA A 27 4.14 -15.06 15.51
N ASP A 28 3.67 -14.20 16.42
CA ASP A 28 4.14 -14.13 17.81
C ASP A 28 3.63 -15.31 18.65
N LYS A 29 2.40 -15.76 18.38
CA LYS A 29 1.80 -16.95 19.00
C LYS A 29 2.40 -18.27 18.51
N LEU A 30 3.10 -18.25 17.37
CA LEU A 30 3.74 -19.42 16.80
C LEU A 30 5.17 -19.56 17.32
N GLU A 31 5.55 -20.79 17.61
CA GLU A 31 6.93 -21.11 17.93
C GLU A 31 7.86 -20.74 16.76
N PRO A 32 9.08 -20.26 17.05
CA PRO A 32 10.05 -19.91 16.03
C PRO A 32 10.33 -21.12 15.14
N GLY A 33 9.96 -21.00 13.87
CA GLY A 33 10.04 -22.08 12.89
C GLY A 33 9.63 -21.62 11.49
N PRO A 34 9.62 -22.54 10.51
CA PRO A 34 9.32 -22.20 9.12
C PRO A 34 7.92 -21.59 8.92
N ALA A 35 6.96 -21.93 9.79
CA ALA A 35 5.62 -21.34 9.80
C ALA A 35 5.65 -19.84 10.16
N ARG A 36 6.43 -19.47 11.19
CA ARG A 36 6.61 -18.08 11.60
C ARG A 36 7.34 -17.28 10.51
N ASP A 37 8.38 -17.85 9.91
CA ASP A 37 9.14 -17.22 8.82
C ASP A 37 8.25 -16.92 7.59
N ALA A 38 7.36 -17.85 7.23
CA ALA A 38 6.41 -17.65 6.14
C ALA A 38 5.43 -16.49 6.42
N LEU A 39 5.01 -16.31 7.68
CA LEU A 39 4.15 -15.18 8.08
C LEU A 39 4.93 -13.86 8.08
N LEU A 40 6.18 -13.86 8.53
CA LEU A 40 7.05 -12.68 8.48
C LEU A 40 7.28 -12.21 7.03
N LYS A 41 7.56 -13.13 6.11
CA LYS A 41 7.69 -12.81 4.68
C LYS A 41 6.41 -12.18 4.09
N LYS A 42 5.25 -12.68 4.51
CA LYS A 42 3.95 -12.13 4.12
C LYS A 42 3.76 -10.71 4.65
N ILE A 43 4.14 -10.45 5.90
CA ILE A 43 4.12 -9.10 6.50
C ILE A 43 5.00 -8.15 5.68
N GLU A 44 6.24 -8.54 5.36
CA GLU A 44 7.14 -7.73 4.55
C GLU A 44 6.59 -7.43 3.14
N GLN A 45 5.91 -8.39 2.52
CA GLN A 45 5.25 -8.19 1.24
C GLN A 45 4.10 -7.18 1.33
N ALA A 46 3.30 -7.25 2.39
CA ALA A 46 2.21 -6.29 2.62
C ALA A 46 2.73 -4.87 2.88
N GLU A 47 3.80 -4.73 3.66
CA GLU A 47 4.45 -3.44 3.90
C GLU A 47 5.02 -2.84 2.60
N LYS A 48 5.67 -3.67 1.77
CA LYS A 48 6.15 -3.24 0.44
C LYS A 48 4.99 -2.82 -0.46
N ALA A 49 3.92 -3.61 -0.54
CA ALA A 49 2.73 -3.29 -1.33
C ALA A 49 2.06 -1.98 -0.86
N ALA A 50 2.00 -1.75 0.44
CA ALA A 50 1.48 -0.50 1.02
C ALA A 50 2.34 0.71 0.59
N ARG A 51 3.67 0.56 0.62
CA ARG A 51 4.59 1.60 0.16
C ARG A 51 4.43 1.90 -1.34
N TYR A 52 4.19 0.89 -2.18
CA TYR A 52 3.91 1.11 -3.60
C TYR A 52 2.58 1.83 -3.82
N ASP A 53 1.51 1.46 -3.11
CA ASP A 53 0.22 2.19 -3.17
C ASP A 53 0.39 3.67 -2.77
N ALA A 54 1.20 3.94 -1.74
CA ALA A 54 1.54 5.30 -1.33
C ALA A 54 2.27 6.07 -2.44
N TRP A 55 3.19 5.40 -3.15
CA TRP A 55 3.92 6.01 -4.26
C TRP A 55 3.02 6.28 -5.46
N SER A 56 2.15 5.34 -5.84
CA SER A 56 1.18 5.54 -6.93
C SER A 56 0.19 6.67 -6.69
N ARG A 57 -0.06 7.02 -5.42
CA ARG A 57 -0.88 8.17 -5.01
C ARG A 57 -0.12 9.48 -4.89
N SER A 58 1.21 9.47 -4.95
CA SER A 58 2.01 10.68 -4.77
C SER A 58 1.92 11.59 -6.02
N PRO A 59 1.58 12.88 -5.86
CA PRO A 59 1.35 13.79 -6.98
C PRO A 59 2.61 14.12 -7.80
N GLY A 60 3.82 13.84 -7.28
CA GLY A 60 5.09 14.11 -7.97
C GLY A 60 5.45 13.19 -9.15
N LEU A 61 4.63 12.16 -9.42
CA LEU A 61 4.75 11.28 -10.59
C LEU A 61 3.71 11.56 -11.68
N GLN A 62 2.81 12.52 -11.47
CA GLN A 62 1.99 13.01 -12.58
C GLN A 62 2.89 13.88 -13.46
N PRO A 63 2.97 13.63 -14.78
CA PRO A 63 3.62 14.59 -15.65
C PRO A 63 2.94 15.94 -15.42
N PRO A 64 3.70 17.05 -15.33
CA PRO A 64 3.09 18.36 -15.26
C PRO A 64 2.14 18.46 -16.45
N VAL A 65 0.86 18.68 -16.16
CA VAL A 65 -0.09 19.09 -17.19
C VAL A 65 0.42 20.43 -17.71
N ASP A 66 1.19 20.40 -18.79
CA ASP A 66 1.58 21.63 -19.49
C ASP A 66 0.27 22.31 -19.91
N PRO A 67 0.00 23.55 -19.46
CA PRO A 67 -1.24 24.25 -19.78
C PRO A 67 -1.30 24.74 -21.24
N ARG A 68 -0.37 24.33 -22.12
CA ARG A 68 -0.34 24.66 -23.54
C ARG A 68 -0.45 23.36 -24.34
N GLY A 69 -1.70 23.01 -24.66
CA GLY A 69 -2.00 21.97 -25.66
C GLY A 69 -1.36 22.29 -27.03
N PRO A 70 -1.37 21.31 -27.96
CA PRO A 70 -0.58 21.37 -29.18
C PRO A 70 -1.02 22.55 -30.03
N SER A 71 -0.04 23.35 -30.47
CA SER A 71 -0.27 24.35 -31.51
C SER A 71 -0.63 23.62 -32.80
N GLU A 72 -1.73 24.09 -33.40
CA GLU A 72 -2.23 23.81 -34.74
C GLU A 72 -1.17 24.03 -35.83
#